data_AF-A0A1C5IWR0-F1
#
_entry.id   AF-A0A1C5IWR0-F1
#
_cell.length_a   1.000
_cell.length_b   1.000
_cell.length_c   1.000
_cell.angle_alpha   90.00
_cell.angle_beta   90.00
_cell.angle_gamma   90.00
#
_symmetry.space_group_name_H-M   'P 1'
#
loop_
_entity.id
_entity.type
_entity.pdbx_description
1 polymer ?
#
loop_
_entity_poly.entity_id
_entity_poly.type
_entity_poly.pdbx_seq_one_letter_code
_entity_poly.pdbx_strand_id
1 'polypeptide(L)'
;MAELHELGRPDSRRVRVPREGNYYTALEGLYAFSRIVDVLVSAFQPDPGPQLMDWTDGKPWWRGTIPGTSAWPAFRAAIRAAPLAESSFHPFFHEIVSVQVSNDADEPPGIIGEFWPGAIVGSLLVARAGVAIRAGAQHLDPDVAARSALYWAWWRRNRRVVDLSHGWGHNSQWSTDFRRDYIAEGHLHYNVDADPSRQPDRDLNDADRIDLLRYRCSIRTDLGADQWPFDDTFVEQAP
;
A
#
# COMPACT_ATOMS: atom_id res chain seq x y z
N MET A 1 -2.76 -15.99 13.25
CA MET A 1 -1.65 -16.69 12.56
C MET A 1 -2.14 -17.74 11.58
N ALA A 2 -2.89 -18.79 11.99
CA ALA A 2 -3.40 -19.80 11.05
C ALA A 2 -4.26 -19.18 9.93
N GLU A 3 -5.17 -18.26 10.28
CA GLU A 3 -6.03 -17.54 9.33
C GLU A 3 -5.25 -16.70 8.30
N LEU A 4 -4.18 -16.01 8.71
CA LEU A 4 -3.30 -15.26 7.79
C LEU A 4 -2.66 -16.20 6.75
N HIS A 5 -2.21 -17.38 7.16
CA HIS A 5 -1.64 -18.36 6.23
C HIS A 5 -2.69 -19.04 5.34
N GLU A 6 -3.92 -19.20 5.84
CA GLU A 6 -5.06 -19.68 5.04
C GLU A 6 -5.38 -18.68 3.92
N LEU A 7 -5.53 -17.40 4.29
CA LEU A 7 -5.71 -16.32 3.33
C LEU A 7 -4.50 -16.16 2.42
N GLY A 8 -3.29 -16.49 2.88
CA GLY A 8 -2.08 -16.51 2.07
C GLY A 8 -2.06 -17.56 0.95
N ARG A 9 -2.99 -18.51 0.89
CA ARG A 9 -2.98 -19.52 -0.19
C ARG A 9 -3.29 -18.88 -1.55
N PRO A 10 -2.68 -19.35 -2.66
CA PRO A 10 -2.93 -18.80 -3.98
C PRO A 10 -4.42 -18.77 -4.36
N ASP A 11 -5.16 -19.82 -4.05
CA ASP A 11 -6.58 -19.94 -4.39
C ASP A 11 -7.50 -19.04 -3.56
N SER A 12 -7.05 -18.57 -2.39
CA SER A 12 -7.79 -17.65 -1.53
C SER A 12 -8.10 -16.32 -2.21
N ARG A 13 -7.39 -15.97 -3.28
CA ARG A 13 -7.68 -14.81 -4.13
C ARG A 13 -9.04 -14.88 -4.84
N ARG A 14 -9.55 -16.10 -5.10
CA ARG A 14 -10.83 -16.34 -5.78
C ARG A 14 -11.99 -16.45 -4.80
N VAL A 15 -11.68 -16.57 -3.51
CA VAL A 15 -12.67 -16.75 -2.46
C VAL A 15 -13.04 -15.40 -1.90
N ARG A 16 -14.32 -15.05 -2.02
CA ARG A 16 -14.89 -13.91 -1.31
C ARG A 16 -14.88 -14.22 0.18
N VAL A 17 -14.28 -13.35 0.99
CA VAL A 17 -14.34 -13.47 2.45
C VAL A 17 -15.70 -12.92 2.90
N PRO A 18 -16.61 -13.76 3.43
CA PRO A 18 -17.94 -13.31 3.81
C PRO A 18 -17.87 -12.38 5.04
N ARG A 19 -18.73 -11.37 5.06
CA ARG A 19 -19.05 -10.60 6.26
C ARG A 19 -20.09 -11.36 7.09
N GLU A 20 -19.71 -12.43 7.77
CA GLU A 20 -20.63 -13.20 8.61
C GLU A 20 -20.23 -13.14 10.10
N GLY A 21 -21.17 -12.68 10.95
CA GLY A 21 -21.11 -12.86 12.41
C GLY A 21 -21.15 -11.58 13.26
N ASN A 22 -21.29 -11.77 14.58
CA ASN A 22 -21.24 -10.73 15.62
C ASN A 22 -19.80 -10.33 16.02
N TYR A 23 -18.79 -10.69 15.22
CA TYR A 23 -17.36 -10.49 15.46
C TYR A 23 -16.68 -9.93 14.20
N TYR A 24 -15.45 -9.41 14.36
CA TYR A 24 -14.65 -8.91 13.25
C TYR A 24 -14.46 -9.97 12.15
N THR A 25 -14.62 -9.56 10.88
CA THR A 25 -14.35 -10.41 9.73
C THR A 25 -12.84 -10.64 9.58
N ALA A 26 -12.44 -11.66 8.80
CA ALA A 26 -11.03 -11.90 8.53
C ALA A 26 -10.36 -10.72 7.79
N LEU A 27 -11.12 -9.97 6.97
CA LEU A 27 -10.62 -8.77 6.30
C LEU A 27 -10.42 -7.61 7.28
N GLU A 28 -11.34 -7.41 8.21
CA GLU A 28 -11.21 -6.42 9.30
C GLU A 28 -10.01 -6.77 10.21
N GLY A 29 -9.79 -8.07 10.48
CA GLY A 29 -8.61 -8.55 11.20
C GLY A 29 -7.30 -8.30 10.45
N LEU A 30 -7.26 -8.55 9.14
CA LEU A 30 -6.11 -8.21 8.29
C LEU A 30 -5.88 -6.69 8.21
N TYR A 31 -6.94 -5.89 8.30
CA TYR A 31 -6.84 -4.45 8.30
C TYR A 31 -6.25 -3.93 9.61
N ALA A 32 -6.69 -4.46 10.75
CA ALA A 32 -6.04 -4.17 12.04
C ALA A 32 -4.55 -4.57 12.02
N PHE A 33 -4.24 -5.71 11.39
CA PHE A 33 -2.88 -6.17 11.17
C PHE A 33 -2.07 -5.19 10.28
N SER A 34 -2.64 -4.63 9.21
CA SER A 34 -1.92 -3.70 8.32
C SER A 34 -1.55 -2.40 9.01
N ARG A 35 -2.39 -1.91 9.95
CA ARG A 35 -2.04 -0.76 10.79
C ARG A 35 -0.82 -1.01 11.68
N ILE A 36 -0.65 -2.24 12.16
CA ILE A 36 0.56 -2.64 12.90
C ILE A 36 1.77 -2.56 11.96
N VAL A 37 1.65 -3.05 10.73
CA VAL A 37 2.72 -2.93 9.72
C VAL A 37 3.09 -1.48 9.49
N ASP A 38 2.12 -0.59 9.27
CA ASP A 38 2.32 0.86 9.08
C ASP A 38 3.15 1.48 10.22
N VAL A 39 2.87 1.08 11.47
CA VAL A 39 3.64 1.53 12.64
C VAL A 39 5.04 0.91 12.68
N LEU A 40 5.18 -0.38 12.38
CA LEU A 40 6.48 -1.07 12.43
C LEU A 40 7.47 -0.55 11.38
N VAL A 41 6.99 -0.17 10.19
CA VAL A 41 7.85 0.40 9.14
C VAL A 41 8.19 1.87 9.37
N SER A 42 7.53 2.56 10.31
CA SER A 42 7.74 4.00 10.57
C SER A 42 9.16 4.36 11.03
N ALA A 43 9.90 3.40 11.60
CA ALA A 43 11.30 3.57 12.01
C ALA A 43 12.26 3.77 10.84
N PHE A 44 11.87 3.33 9.64
CA PHE A 44 12.65 3.38 8.41
C PHE A 44 12.27 4.55 7.52
N GLN A 45 11.12 5.18 7.80
CA GLN A 45 10.60 6.26 6.98
C GLN A 45 11.45 7.52 7.19
N PRO A 46 11.75 8.28 6.11
CA PRO A 46 12.40 9.57 6.21
C PRO A 46 11.70 10.49 7.19
N ASP A 47 12.43 11.47 7.73
CA ASP A 47 11.81 12.44 8.61
C ASP A 47 10.71 13.23 7.87
N PRO A 48 9.54 13.44 8.50
CA PRO A 48 8.52 14.27 7.93
C PRO A 48 9.04 15.69 7.80
N GLY A 49 8.97 16.25 6.61
CA GLY A 49 9.09 17.69 6.46
C GLY A 49 8.01 18.42 7.28
N PRO A 50 8.22 19.67 7.69
CA PRO A 50 7.32 20.40 8.58
C PRO A 50 5.88 20.57 8.05
N GLN A 51 5.65 20.41 6.75
CA GLN A 51 4.36 20.59 6.07
C GLN A 51 3.45 19.35 6.12
N LEU A 52 3.94 18.20 6.60
CA LEU A 52 3.26 16.91 6.45
C LEU A 52 2.16 16.63 7.48
N MET A 53 1.96 17.52 8.45
CA MET A 53 1.01 17.33 9.55
C MET A 53 -0.20 18.29 9.51
N ASP A 54 -0.26 19.18 8.51
CA ASP A 54 -1.33 20.19 8.40
C ASP A 54 -2.63 19.61 7.81
N TRP A 55 -2.56 18.52 7.03
CA TRP A 55 -3.76 17.86 6.46
C TRP A 55 -4.49 16.95 7.46
N THR A 56 -3.86 16.67 8.61
CA THR A 56 -4.47 15.93 9.72
C THR A 56 -4.86 16.92 10.80
N ASP A 57 -6.05 17.54 10.73
CA ASP A 57 -6.55 18.47 11.74
C ASP A 57 -6.21 18.02 13.19
N GLY A 58 -5.11 18.55 13.74
CA GLY A 58 -4.67 18.38 15.12
C GLY A 58 -4.32 16.97 15.62
N LYS A 59 -4.09 15.94 14.77
CA LYS A 59 -3.73 14.60 15.26
C LYS A 59 -2.75 13.85 14.35
N PRO A 60 -1.52 13.50 14.82
CA PRO A 60 -0.89 12.32 14.26
C PRO A 60 -1.77 11.11 14.63
N TRP A 61 -2.08 10.26 13.66
CA TRP A 61 -2.86 9.04 13.85
C TRP A 61 -2.18 8.07 14.83
N TRP A 62 -0.84 8.06 14.86
CA TRP A 62 -0.04 7.37 15.85
C TRP A 62 0.60 8.35 16.84
N ARG A 63 0.28 8.20 18.13
CA ARG A 63 0.87 8.98 19.24
C ARG A 63 1.81 8.14 20.13
N GLY A 64 1.96 6.86 19.81
CA GLY A 64 2.83 5.95 20.55
C GLY A 64 4.31 6.15 20.20
N THR A 65 5.16 5.44 20.92
CA THR A 65 6.59 5.37 20.61
C THR A 65 6.80 4.72 19.25
N ILE A 66 7.70 5.27 18.44
CA ILE A 66 8.15 4.64 17.19
C ILE A 66 8.95 3.39 17.56
N PRO A 67 8.58 2.19 17.07
CA PRO A 67 9.37 0.99 17.31
C PRO A 67 10.81 1.12 16.80
N GLY A 68 11.75 0.38 17.37
CA GLY A 68 13.11 0.29 16.81
C GLY A 68 13.12 -0.44 15.47
N THR A 69 14.17 -0.24 14.67
CA THR A 69 14.33 -0.88 13.34
C THR A 69 14.40 -2.41 13.40
N SER A 70 14.65 -3.02 14.56
CA SER A 70 14.57 -4.48 14.74
C SER A 70 13.14 -5.02 14.80
N ALA A 71 12.14 -4.17 15.05
CA ALA A 71 10.76 -4.60 15.27
C ALA A 71 10.12 -5.17 14.00
N TRP A 72 10.32 -4.54 12.83
CA TRP A 72 9.78 -5.04 11.57
C TRP A 72 10.36 -6.42 11.17
N PRO A 73 11.70 -6.64 11.17
CA PRO A 73 12.27 -7.96 10.96
C PRO A 73 11.74 -9.02 11.94
N ALA A 74 11.66 -8.69 13.25
CA ALA A 74 11.17 -9.62 14.25
C ALA A 74 9.70 -10.00 14.02
N PHE A 75 8.86 -9.02 13.67
CA PHE A 75 7.46 -9.25 13.37
C PHE A 75 7.28 -10.13 12.14
N ARG A 76 7.99 -9.85 11.04
CA ARG A 76 7.98 -10.71 9.83
C ARG A 76 8.34 -12.16 10.14
N ALA A 77 9.38 -12.37 10.96
CA ALA A 77 9.77 -13.71 11.38
C ALA A 77 8.68 -14.38 12.22
N ALA A 78 8.07 -13.65 13.17
CA ALA A 78 6.98 -14.16 14.01
C ALA A 78 5.76 -14.60 13.19
N ILE A 79 5.45 -13.87 12.12
CA ILE A 79 4.33 -14.19 11.23
C ILE A 79 4.70 -15.15 10.08
N ARG A 80 5.97 -15.59 10.03
CA ARG A 80 6.51 -16.43 8.96
C ARG A 80 6.26 -15.86 7.56
N ALA A 81 6.38 -14.54 7.42
CA ALA A 81 6.35 -13.89 6.13
C ALA A 81 7.71 -14.03 5.44
N ALA A 82 7.68 -14.32 4.14
CA ALA A 82 8.88 -14.29 3.30
C ALA A 82 9.19 -12.84 2.88
N PRO A 83 10.46 -12.47 2.71
CA PRO A 83 10.80 -11.22 2.02
C PRO A 83 10.36 -11.28 0.56
N LEU A 84 10.10 -10.12 -0.05
CA LEU A 84 9.91 -10.03 -1.49
C LEU A 84 11.26 -10.27 -2.19
N ALA A 85 11.24 -11.07 -3.26
CA ALA A 85 12.44 -11.43 -4.03
C ALA A 85 12.65 -10.55 -5.27
N GLU A 86 11.67 -9.71 -5.63
CA GLU A 86 11.73 -8.88 -6.83
C GLU A 86 12.77 -7.77 -6.65
N SER A 87 13.80 -7.78 -7.51
CA SER A 87 14.88 -6.80 -7.48
C SER A 87 14.67 -5.62 -8.44
N SER A 88 13.77 -5.78 -9.41
CA SER A 88 13.42 -4.71 -10.36
C SER A 88 12.28 -3.87 -9.80
N PHE A 89 12.28 -2.57 -10.09
CA PHE A 89 11.16 -1.75 -9.65
C PHE A 89 9.86 -2.22 -10.32
N HIS A 90 8.82 -2.39 -9.50
CA HIS A 90 7.48 -2.68 -9.97
C HIS A 90 6.48 -2.29 -8.87
N PRO A 91 5.41 -1.55 -9.19
CA PRO A 91 4.52 -0.95 -8.20
C PRO A 91 3.79 -1.97 -7.34
N PHE A 92 3.54 -3.20 -7.82
CA PHE A 92 2.99 -4.27 -6.99
C PHE A 92 3.84 -4.56 -5.75
N PHE A 93 5.17 -4.63 -5.92
CA PHE A 93 6.11 -5.04 -4.88
C PHE A 93 6.66 -3.84 -4.10
N HIS A 94 6.65 -2.66 -4.70
CA HIS A 94 7.40 -1.50 -4.25
C HIS A 94 6.50 -0.29 -4.00
N GLU A 95 6.70 0.36 -2.85
CA GLU A 95 6.16 1.67 -2.52
C GLU A 95 7.24 2.72 -2.77
N ILE A 96 6.93 3.75 -3.56
CA ILE A 96 7.86 4.85 -3.83
C ILE A 96 7.93 5.74 -2.58
N VAL A 97 9.10 5.80 -1.95
CA VAL A 97 9.39 6.63 -0.78
C VAL A 97 10.09 7.92 -1.18
N SER A 98 11.02 7.84 -2.14
CA SER A 98 11.74 8.97 -2.68
C SER A 98 12.14 8.74 -4.13
N VAL A 99 12.23 9.81 -4.90
CA VAL A 99 12.65 9.75 -6.31
C VAL A 99 13.89 10.61 -6.50
N GLN A 100 14.91 10.04 -7.13
CA GLN A 100 16.01 10.77 -7.73
C GLN A 100 15.73 10.97 -9.23
N VAL A 101 15.76 12.22 -9.68
CA VAL A 101 15.57 12.54 -11.11
C VAL A 101 16.78 12.10 -11.90
N SER A 102 16.54 11.42 -13.03
CA SER A 102 17.56 11.17 -14.02
C SER A 102 17.74 12.35 -14.98
N ASN A 103 18.98 12.55 -15.44
CA ASN A 103 19.28 13.45 -16.55
C ASN A 103 18.81 12.89 -17.90
N ASP A 104 18.57 11.58 -18.00
CA ASP A 104 17.94 10.95 -19.15
C ASP A 104 16.42 10.90 -18.91
N ALA A 105 15.67 11.63 -19.73
CA ALA A 105 14.22 11.74 -19.59
C ALA A 105 13.49 10.41 -19.83
N ASP A 106 14.12 9.48 -20.57
CA ASP A 106 13.55 8.19 -20.94
C ASP A 106 14.02 7.03 -20.04
N GLU A 107 14.92 7.28 -19.08
CA GLU A 107 15.42 6.24 -18.15
C GLU A 107 14.25 5.63 -17.36
N PRO A 108 13.98 4.31 -17.49
CA PRO A 108 12.90 3.67 -16.77
C PRO A 108 13.16 3.68 -15.25
N PRO A 109 12.10 3.61 -14.42
CA PRO A 109 12.28 3.55 -12.97
C PRO A 109 13.15 2.36 -12.53
N GLY A 110 14.23 2.65 -11.80
CA GLY A 110 15.13 1.66 -11.21
C GLY A 110 15.32 1.88 -9.72
N ILE A 111 15.44 0.79 -8.94
CA ILE A 111 15.69 0.87 -7.49
C ILE A 111 17.13 1.30 -7.25
N ILE A 112 17.32 2.34 -6.43
CA ILE A 112 18.64 2.84 -6.00
C ILE A 112 18.86 2.67 -4.49
N GLY A 113 17.83 2.28 -3.74
CA GLY A 113 17.93 1.98 -2.32
C GLY A 113 16.62 1.44 -1.76
N GLU A 114 16.72 0.73 -0.64
CA GLU A 114 15.59 0.21 0.11
C GLU A 114 15.57 0.83 1.53
N PHE A 115 14.42 1.35 1.95
CA PHE A 115 14.19 1.83 3.30
C PHE A 115 13.72 0.71 4.21
N TRP A 116 12.72 -0.06 3.77
CA TRP A 116 12.25 -1.25 4.47
C TRP A 116 11.93 -2.38 3.48
N PRO A 117 12.23 -3.62 3.85
CA PRO A 117 11.95 -4.76 2.99
C PRO A 117 10.46 -5.10 3.00
N GLY A 118 9.95 -5.54 1.85
CA GLY A 118 8.59 -6.03 1.70
C GLY A 118 8.35 -7.38 2.38
N ALA A 119 7.09 -7.81 2.39
CA ALA A 119 6.66 -9.06 3.01
C ALA A 119 5.49 -9.70 2.26
N ILE A 120 5.56 -11.01 2.08
CA ILE A 120 4.49 -11.85 1.53
C ILE A 120 4.22 -13.03 2.46
N VAL A 121 2.95 -13.44 2.59
CA VAL A 121 2.57 -14.69 3.26
C VAL A 121 1.90 -15.58 2.23
N GLY A 122 2.58 -16.66 1.84
CA GLY A 122 2.17 -17.48 0.70
C GLY A 122 2.17 -16.63 -0.58
N SER A 123 0.99 -16.37 -1.12
CA SER A 123 0.74 -15.52 -2.29
C SER A 123 0.19 -14.13 -1.93
N LEU A 124 -0.20 -13.87 -0.67
CA LEU A 124 -0.80 -12.60 -0.25
C LEU A 124 0.28 -11.57 0.07
N LEU A 125 0.26 -10.45 -0.63
CA LEU A 125 1.12 -9.30 -0.35
C LEU A 125 0.69 -8.64 0.96
N VAL A 126 1.61 -8.60 1.92
CA VAL A 126 1.36 -8.04 3.26
C VAL A 126 1.93 -6.64 3.39
N ALA A 127 3.10 -6.40 2.82
CA ALA A 127 3.75 -5.10 2.81
C ALA A 127 4.58 -4.95 1.54
N ARG A 128 4.48 -3.79 0.89
CA ARG A 128 5.41 -3.39 -0.18
C ARG A 128 6.74 -2.98 0.43
N ALA A 129 7.83 -3.26 -0.28
CA ALA A 129 9.14 -2.71 0.06
C ALA A 129 9.13 -1.20 -0.20
N GLY A 130 9.56 -0.41 0.78
CA GLY A 130 9.70 1.03 0.62
C GLY A 130 11.04 1.33 -0.04
N VAL A 131 11.03 1.96 -1.21
CA VAL A 131 12.23 2.14 -2.03
C VAL A 131 12.48 3.59 -2.41
N ALA A 132 13.77 3.90 -2.57
CA ALA A 132 14.24 5.02 -3.36
C ALA A 132 14.41 4.55 -4.80
N ILE A 133 13.87 5.30 -5.75
CA ILE A 133 14.02 5.02 -7.19
C ILE A 133 14.76 6.15 -7.90
N ARG A 134 15.36 5.83 -9.04
CA ARG A 134 15.79 6.79 -10.05
C ARG A 134 14.93 6.61 -11.30
N ALA A 135 14.45 7.70 -11.89
CA ALA A 135 13.64 7.65 -13.10
C ALA A 135 13.79 8.94 -13.92
N GLY A 136 13.58 8.82 -15.24
CA GLY A 136 13.44 9.93 -16.16
C GLY A 136 12.05 10.57 -16.08
N ALA A 137 11.98 11.87 -16.42
CA ALA A 137 10.76 12.68 -16.31
C ALA A 137 9.61 12.23 -17.23
N GLN A 138 9.86 11.37 -18.24
CA GLN A 138 8.79 10.80 -19.07
C GLN A 138 8.00 9.70 -18.38
N HIS A 139 8.56 9.10 -17.31
CA HIS A 139 7.92 8.00 -16.58
C HIS A 139 7.09 8.49 -15.40
N LEU A 140 7.61 9.49 -14.68
CA LEU A 140 6.94 10.06 -13.50
C LEU A 140 7.47 11.46 -13.20
N ASP A 141 6.65 12.23 -12.48
CA ASP A 141 7.07 13.44 -11.82
C ASP A 141 7.60 13.08 -10.42
N PRO A 142 8.85 13.46 -10.06
CA PRO A 142 9.49 13.07 -8.82
C PRO A 142 8.77 13.59 -7.57
N ASP A 143 8.24 14.82 -7.63
CA ASP A 143 7.57 15.46 -6.51
C ASP A 143 6.19 14.86 -6.31
N VAL A 144 5.45 14.65 -7.40
CA VAL A 144 4.14 13.96 -7.37
C VAL A 144 4.30 12.53 -6.86
N ALA A 145 5.21 11.74 -7.44
CA ALA A 145 5.37 10.33 -7.09
C ALA A 145 5.81 10.11 -5.64
N ALA A 146 6.60 11.04 -5.05
CA ALA A 146 7.06 10.95 -3.68
C ALA A 146 6.07 11.55 -2.64
N ARG A 147 5.25 12.55 -3.02
CA ARG A 147 4.49 13.36 -2.06
C ARG A 147 2.96 13.30 -2.20
N SER A 148 2.43 12.87 -3.34
CA SER A 148 0.98 12.72 -3.55
C SER A 148 0.37 11.77 -2.51
N ALA A 149 -0.94 11.85 -2.29
CA ALA A 149 -1.58 11.07 -1.24
C ALA A 149 -1.47 9.55 -1.50
N LEU A 150 -1.09 8.79 -0.47
CA LEU A 150 -0.97 7.33 -0.53
C LEU A 150 -2.26 6.66 -0.05
N TYR A 151 -2.95 5.99 -0.96
CA TYR A 151 -4.20 5.29 -0.72
C TYR A 151 -4.00 3.93 -0.02
N TRP A 152 -5.03 3.45 0.68
CA TRP A 152 -5.08 2.19 1.44
C TRP A 152 -4.04 2.05 2.56
N ALA A 153 -3.41 3.16 2.97
CA ALA A 153 -2.45 3.21 4.07
C ALA A 153 -3.11 3.97 5.21
N TRP A 154 -3.16 3.38 6.39
CA TRP A 154 -3.75 4.06 7.54
C TRP A 154 -2.83 5.17 8.05
N TRP A 155 -1.51 4.92 8.02
CA TRP A 155 -0.53 5.90 8.45
C TRP A 155 0.82 5.78 7.74
N ARG A 156 1.40 6.94 7.42
CA ARG A 156 2.82 7.12 7.12
C ARG A 156 3.31 8.33 7.89
N ARG A 157 4.51 8.23 8.46
CA ARG A 157 5.19 9.34 9.11
C ARG A 157 5.57 10.40 8.08
N ASN A 158 5.96 10.01 6.87
CA ASN A 158 6.57 10.86 5.85
C ASN A 158 5.67 11.21 4.65
N ARG A 159 4.41 10.79 4.64
CA ARG A 159 3.52 10.96 3.49
C ARG A 159 2.06 11.19 3.90
N ARG A 160 1.32 12.02 3.16
CA ARG A 160 -0.14 12.11 3.29
C ARG A 160 -0.74 10.77 2.89
N VAL A 161 -1.72 10.28 3.64
CA VAL A 161 -2.37 9.00 3.32
C VAL A 161 -3.89 9.14 3.28
N VAL A 162 -4.54 8.31 2.47
CA VAL A 162 -6.00 8.24 2.32
C VAL A 162 -6.44 6.82 2.63
N ASP A 163 -7.29 6.68 3.62
CA ASP A 163 -7.77 5.39 4.08
C ASP A 163 -9.26 5.48 4.41
N LEU A 164 -10.01 4.42 4.07
CA LEU A 164 -11.47 4.40 4.27
C LEU A 164 -11.89 4.57 5.72
N SER A 165 -11.00 4.30 6.67
CA SER A 165 -11.30 4.49 8.10
C SER A 165 -11.17 5.93 8.58
N HIS A 166 -10.51 6.81 7.80
CA HIS A 166 -10.30 8.19 8.19
C HIS A 166 -11.65 8.94 8.23
N GLY A 167 -11.89 9.70 9.30
CA GLY A 167 -13.16 10.40 9.53
C GLY A 167 -14.26 9.55 10.17
N TRP A 168 -14.03 8.26 10.38
CA TRP A 168 -14.98 7.38 11.07
C TRP A 168 -14.82 7.47 12.59
N GLY A 169 -15.91 7.19 13.32
CA GLY A 169 -15.85 7.08 14.78
C GLY A 169 -14.96 5.93 15.25
N HIS A 170 -14.48 5.99 16.50
CA HIS A 170 -13.50 5.07 17.10
C HIS A 170 -13.83 3.58 16.92
N ASN A 171 -15.11 3.20 16.90
CA ASN A 171 -15.52 1.81 16.74
C ASN A 171 -15.73 1.44 15.26
N SER A 172 -16.26 2.36 14.47
CA SER A 172 -16.62 2.11 13.07
C SER A 172 -15.40 2.03 12.14
N GLN A 173 -14.27 2.64 12.52
CA GLN A 173 -13.01 2.55 11.78
C GLN A 173 -12.45 1.12 11.67
N TRP A 174 -12.91 0.20 12.53
CA TRP A 174 -12.44 -1.20 12.53
C TRP A 174 -13.27 -2.09 11.61
N SER A 175 -14.33 -1.55 11.01
CA SER A 175 -15.11 -2.22 9.96
C SER A 175 -14.57 -1.96 8.55
N THR A 176 -13.35 -1.44 8.45
CA THR A 176 -12.64 -1.27 7.19
C THR A 176 -12.02 -2.61 6.79
N ASP A 177 -12.29 -3.04 5.55
CA ASP A 177 -11.73 -4.26 5.00
C ASP A 177 -10.30 -4.03 4.48
N PHE A 178 -9.44 -5.03 4.62
CA PHE A 178 -8.11 -5.03 4.05
C PHE A 178 -8.13 -5.26 2.54
N ARG A 179 -7.38 -4.43 1.79
CA ARG A 179 -7.11 -4.66 0.37
C ARG A 179 -6.19 -5.87 0.20
N ARG A 180 -6.68 -6.94 -0.43
CA ARG A 180 -5.87 -8.12 -0.75
C ARG A 180 -5.28 -8.04 -2.17
N ASP A 181 -3.95 -8.06 -2.23
CA ASP A 181 -3.16 -8.16 -3.47
C ASP A 181 -2.45 -9.52 -3.50
N TYR A 182 -2.44 -10.24 -4.64
CA TYR A 182 -1.89 -11.60 -4.75
C TYR A 182 -0.93 -11.81 -5.92
N ILE A 183 0.04 -12.70 -5.72
CA ILE A 183 0.83 -13.31 -6.78
C ILE A 183 0.36 -14.74 -6.98
N ALA A 184 -0.19 -15.06 -8.15
CA ALA A 184 -0.65 -16.41 -8.44
C ALA A 184 -0.65 -16.67 -9.95
N GLU A 185 -0.29 -17.91 -10.35
CA GLU A 185 -0.37 -18.35 -11.75
C GLU A 185 0.37 -17.43 -12.74
N GLY A 186 1.51 -16.85 -12.32
CA GLY A 186 2.28 -15.91 -13.15
C GLY A 186 1.63 -14.53 -13.33
N HIS A 187 0.63 -14.20 -12.51
CA HIS A 187 -0.07 -12.93 -12.54
C HIS A 187 -0.04 -12.21 -11.19
N LEU A 188 -0.18 -10.90 -11.26
CA LEU A 188 -0.34 -9.97 -10.16
C LEU A 188 -1.80 -9.54 -10.12
N HIS A 189 -2.47 -9.85 -9.03
CA HIS A 189 -3.88 -9.52 -8.80
C HIS A 189 -3.99 -8.39 -7.79
N TYR A 190 -4.60 -7.28 -8.18
CA TYR A 190 -4.78 -6.12 -7.33
C TYR A 190 -6.20 -6.04 -6.79
N ASN A 191 -6.33 -5.82 -5.48
CA ASN A 191 -7.59 -5.55 -4.78
C ASN A 191 -8.71 -6.55 -5.15
N VAL A 192 -8.48 -7.83 -4.88
CA VAL A 192 -9.37 -8.92 -5.34
C VAL A 192 -10.76 -8.92 -4.68
N ASP A 193 -10.98 -8.09 -3.66
CA ASP A 193 -12.26 -7.91 -2.97
C ASP A 193 -13.04 -6.67 -3.45
N ALA A 194 -12.53 -5.97 -4.48
CA ALA A 194 -13.24 -4.87 -5.11
C ALA A 194 -14.68 -5.26 -5.47
N ASP A 195 -15.63 -4.37 -5.22
CA ASP A 195 -17.04 -4.61 -5.55
C ASP A 195 -17.30 -4.29 -7.04
N PRO A 196 -17.50 -5.29 -7.91
CA PRO A 196 -17.69 -5.05 -9.34
C PRO A 196 -19.02 -4.35 -9.65
N SER A 197 -19.93 -4.24 -8.67
CA SER A 197 -21.21 -3.54 -8.84
C SER A 197 -21.10 -2.03 -8.65
N ARG A 198 -20.02 -1.55 -8.03
CA ARG A 198 -19.76 -0.13 -7.87
C ARG A 198 -19.19 0.45 -9.16
N GLN A 199 -19.69 1.62 -9.52
CA GLN A 199 -19.21 2.28 -10.72
C GLN A 199 -17.87 2.98 -10.45
N PRO A 200 -16.97 2.98 -11.45
CA PRO A 200 -15.79 3.82 -11.47
C PRO A 200 -16.06 5.26 -11.06
N ASP A 201 -15.06 5.90 -10.46
CA ASP A 201 -14.98 7.35 -10.50
C ASP A 201 -14.97 7.82 -11.96
N ARG A 202 -15.94 8.66 -12.33
CA ARG A 202 -16.15 9.09 -13.73
C ARG A 202 -15.23 10.25 -14.12
N ASP A 203 -14.60 10.89 -13.13
CA ASP A 203 -13.77 12.07 -13.35
C ASP A 203 -12.31 11.70 -13.66
N LEU A 204 -11.92 10.43 -13.46
CA LEU A 204 -10.63 9.88 -13.86
C LEU A 204 -10.74 9.05 -15.14
N ASN A 205 -9.73 9.17 -16.00
CA ASN A 205 -9.57 8.22 -17.11
C ASN A 205 -9.06 6.86 -16.60
N ASP A 206 -9.22 5.82 -17.42
CA ASP A 206 -8.86 4.45 -17.02
C ASP A 206 -7.36 4.27 -16.71
N ALA A 207 -6.47 5.01 -17.38
CA ALA A 207 -5.04 4.91 -17.14
C ALA A 207 -4.67 5.45 -15.75
N ASP A 208 -5.18 6.63 -15.38
CA ASP A 208 -4.96 7.23 -14.07
C ASP A 208 -5.56 6.38 -12.95
N ARG A 209 -6.72 5.75 -13.18
CA ARG A 209 -7.34 4.80 -12.23
C ARG A 209 -6.47 3.57 -12.00
N ILE A 210 -5.99 2.95 -13.08
CA ILE A 210 -5.11 1.79 -13.00
C ILE A 210 -3.79 2.16 -12.34
N ASP A 211 -3.19 3.30 -12.67
CA ASP A 211 -1.95 3.75 -12.03
C ASP A 211 -2.17 4.05 -10.55
N LEU A 212 -3.29 4.69 -10.17
CA LEU A 212 -3.62 4.92 -8.77
C LEU A 212 -3.82 3.61 -8.02
N LEU A 213 -4.44 2.59 -8.62
CA LEU A 213 -4.56 1.25 -8.04
C LEU A 213 -3.19 0.56 -7.90
N ARG A 214 -2.35 0.62 -8.93
CA ARG A 214 -1.04 -0.05 -8.99
C ARG A 214 -0.07 0.61 -8.02
N TYR A 215 0.18 1.91 -8.16
CA TYR A 215 1.14 2.67 -7.36
C TYR A 215 0.61 3.05 -5.98
N ARG A 216 -0.72 3.03 -5.78
CA ARG A 216 -1.41 3.56 -4.59
C ARG A 216 -1.28 5.06 -4.41
N CYS A 217 -0.72 5.77 -5.38
CA CYS A 217 -0.55 7.21 -5.35
C CYS A 217 -0.47 7.74 -6.78
N SER A 218 -0.63 9.05 -6.95
CA SER A 218 -0.35 9.71 -8.22
C SER A 218 1.15 9.65 -8.54
N ILE A 219 1.49 9.52 -9.82
CA ILE A 219 2.88 9.46 -10.29
C ILE A 219 3.27 10.53 -11.32
N ARG A 220 2.33 11.10 -12.08
CA ARG A 220 2.62 12.12 -13.11
C ARG A 220 1.96 13.46 -12.81
N THR A 221 0.68 13.41 -12.49
CA THR A 221 -0.12 14.58 -12.11
C THR A 221 -0.70 14.31 -10.74
N ASP A 222 -0.61 15.27 -9.82
CA ASP A 222 -1.26 15.13 -8.52
C ASP A 222 -2.78 15.17 -8.69
N LEU A 223 -3.44 14.04 -8.44
CA LEU A 223 -4.89 13.90 -8.53
C LEU A 223 -5.57 14.36 -7.23
N GLY A 224 -4.81 14.78 -6.23
CA GLY A 224 -5.32 15.10 -4.90
C GLY A 224 -5.63 13.85 -4.08
N ALA A 225 -6.43 14.04 -3.03
CA ALA A 225 -6.73 13.01 -2.03
C ALA A 225 -8.21 12.60 -1.99
N ASP A 226 -9.04 13.16 -2.87
CA ASP A 226 -10.48 12.98 -2.87
C ASP A 226 -10.94 11.95 -3.94
N GLN A 227 -9.99 11.29 -4.62
CA GLN A 227 -10.28 10.21 -5.57
C GLN A 227 -10.84 8.96 -4.86
N TRP A 228 -11.60 8.15 -5.59
CA TRP A 228 -12.21 6.92 -5.05
C TRP A 228 -11.75 5.63 -5.74
N PRO A 229 -10.49 5.18 -5.54
CA PRO A 229 -9.97 3.99 -6.21
C PRO A 229 -10.28 2.68 -5.47
N PHE A 230 -10.95 2.73 -4.31
CA PHE A 230 -11.10 1.60 -3.38
C PHE A 230 -11.86 0.40 -3.93
N ASP A 231 -12.66 0.61 -4.98
CA ASP A 231 -13.47 -0.39 -5.65
C ASP A 231 -12.88 -0.81 -7.02
N ASP A 232 -11.65 -0.39 -7.33
CA ASP A 232 -10.96 -0.79 -8.54
C ASP A 232 -10.20 -2.10 -8.35
N THR A 233 -10.17 -2.96 -9.37
CA THR A 233 -9.36 -4.17 -9.43
C THR A 233 -8.67 -4.28 -10.78
N PHE A 234 -7.53 -4.96 -10.81
CA PHE A 234 -6.73 -5.14 -12.02
C PHE A 234 -5.92 -6.42 -11.92
N VAL A 235 -5.61 -7.02 -13.07
CA VAL A 235 -4.73 -8.18 -13.18
C VAL A 235 -3.73 -7.91 -14.29
N GLU A 236 -2.45 -8.12 -14.00
CA GLU A 236 -1.40 -8.07 -15.01
C GLU A 236 -0.46 -9.27 -14.89
N GLN A 237 0.32 -9.51 -15.94
CA GLN A 237 1.36 -10.54 -15.92
C GLN A 237 2.48 -10.11 -14.96
N ALA A 238 3.00 -11.07 -14.18
CA ALA A 238 4.17 -10.82 -13.35
C ALA A 238 5.42 -10.58 -14.24
N PRO A 239 6.35 -9.71 -13.81
CA PRO A 239 7.58 -9.41 -14.55
C PRO A 239 8.51 -10.61 -14.72
#